data_AF-A0A1I3SI89-F1
#
_entry.id   AF-A0A1I3SI89-F1
#
_cell.length_a   1.000
_cell.length_b   1.000
_cell.length_c   1.000
_cell.angle_alpha   90.00
_cell.angle_beta   90.00
_cell.angle_gamma   90.00
#
_symmetry.space_group_name_H-M   'P 1'
#
loop_
_entity.id
_entity.type
_entity.pdbx_description
1 polymer ?
#
loop_
_entity_poly.entity_id
_entity_poly.type
_entity_poly.pdbx_seq_one_letter_code
_entity_poly.pdbx_strand_id
1 'polypeptide(L)'
;MKYATSSGGGEDVGVMPFRPCPPHPSAPSALPPSPTRGEGAVRHLSLSPCGRGKGPAAGGSGKGEGDTGWKKTAAALLALTLLTPLRALAQQTEPPPREAPRPETPRFDAEEQRLLGDWRITGVAGHPTVPGSHARLKLEGLRISGYTGCNALGGNYRVERGYLTTGGVITTRRACSAALMRQEAALLALLDQRLAVQQSHRGRLLLTGRDAKTLVLVRTPE
;
A
#
# COMPACT_ATOMS: atom_id res chain seq x y z
N MET A 1 -66.86 -5.69 11.79
CA MET A 1 -65.91 -6.77 11.45
C MET A 1 -66.02 -7.07 9.96
N LYS A 2 -64.90 -6.95 9.24
CA LYS A 2 -64.66 -7.40 7.84
C LYS A 2 -64.16 -8.88 7.92
N TYR A 3 -64.20 -9.77 6.93
CA TYR A 3 -63.77 -9.66 5.53
C TYR A 3 -64.39 -10.77 4.65
N ALA A 4 -64.55 -10.46 3.37
CA ALA A 4 -64.90 -11.36 2.28
C ALA A 4 -63.67 -12.16 1.80
N THR A 5 -63.88 -13.42 1.41
CA THR A 5 -62.89 -14.30 0.79
C THR A 5 -62.85 -14.08 -0.73
N SER A 6 -61.66 -13.79 -1.26
CA SER A 6 -61.35 -13.60 -2.68
C SER A 6 -60.65 -14.82 -3.26
N SER A 7 -61.09 -15.21 -4.45
CA SER A 7 -60.54 -16.18 -5.39
C SER A 7 -59.26 -15.70 -6.10
N GLY A 8 -58.53 -16.65 -6.71
CA GLY A 8 -57.53 -16.45 -7.78
C GLY A 8 -56.12 -16.79 -7.31
N GLY A 9 -55.25 -17.47 -8.05
CA GLY A 9 -55.26 -18.06 -9.39
C GLY A 9 -53.93 -18.80 -9.51
N GLY A 10 -53.91 -19.97 -10.15
CA GLY A 10 -52.67 -20.73 -10.37
C GLY A 10 -51.86 -20.08 -11.49
N GLU A 11 -50.66 -19.59 -11.16
CA GLU A 11 -49.68 -19.16 -12.15
C GLU A 11 -48.69 -20.29 -12.45
N ASP A 12 -48.81 -20.76 -13.68
CA ASP A 12 -47.94 -21.69 -14.38
C ASP A 12 -46.56 -21.02 -14.58
N VAL A 13 -45.56 -21.43 -13.81
CA VAL A 13 -44.18 -20.96 -13.97
C VAL A 13 -43.54 -21.63 -15.18
N GLY A 14 -43.74 -21.02 -16.34
CA GLY A 14 -43.10 -21.39 -17.61
C GLY A 14 -41.57 -21.40 -17.50
N VAL A 15 -40.98 -22.57 -17.64
CA VAL A 15 -39.54 -22.79 -17.77
C VAL A 15 -39.08 -22.22 -19.11
N MET A 16 -38.37 -21.09 -19.08
CA MET A 16 -37.70 -20.52 -20.25
C MET A 16 -36.53 -21.42 -20.68
N PRO A 17 -36.42 -21.84 -21.96
CA PRO A 17 -35.28 -22.63 -22.42
C PRO A 17 -34.00 -21.78 -22.48
N PHE A 18 -32.92 -22.30 -21.88
CA PHE A 18 -31.58 -21.73 -21.98
C PHE A 18 -31.13 -21.68 -23.45
N ARG A 19 -30.92 -20.46 -23.96
CA ARG A 19 -30.28 -20.24 -25.26
C ARG A 19 -28.76 -20.49 -25.12
N PRO A 20 -28.16 -21.40 -25.91
CA PRO A 20 -26.71 -21.56 -25.93
C PRO A 20 -26.03 -20.35 -26.59
N CYS A 21 -24.89 -19.92 -26.04
CA CYS A 21 -24.06 -18.87 -26.62
C CYS A 21 -23.50 -19.28 -27.99
N PRO A 22 -23.36 -18.35 -28.96
CA PRO A 22 -22.69 -18.62 -30.22
C PRO A 22 -21.19 -18.92 -30.02
N PRO A 23 -20.57 -19.76 -30.88
CA PRO A 23 -19.15 -20.04 -30.80
C PRO A 23 -18.31 -18.80 -31.17
N HIS A 24 -17.27 -18.52 -30.37
CA HIS A 24 -16.29 -17.47 -30.64
C HIS A 24 -15.47 -17.79 -31.91
N PRO A 25 -15.09 -16.78 -32.71
CA PRO A 25 -14.22 -16.98 -33.87
C PRO A 25 -12.81 -17.41 -33.44
N SER A 26 -12.29 -18.43 -34.11
CA SER A 26 -10.96 -19.00 -33.90
C SER A 26 -9.86 -17.94 -34.10
N ALA A 27 -8.89 -17.91 -33.18
CA ALA A 27 -7.69 -17.08 -33.29
C ALA A 27 -6.78 -17.57 -34.44
N PRO A 28 -6.16 -16.67 -35.23
CA PRO A 28 -5.18 -17.09 -36.22
C PRO A 28 -3.86 -17.51 -35.56
N SER A 29 -3.46 -18.76 -35.83
CA SER A 29 -2.11 -19.27 -35.62
C SER A 29 -1.11 -18.52 -36.52
N ALA A 30 -0.33 -17.62 -35.94
CA ALA A 30 0.92 -17.16 -36.54
C ALA A 30 1.91 -16.81 -35.42
N LEU A 31 2.85 -17.72 -35.17
CA LEU A 31 4.04 -17.47 -34.35
C LEU A 31 4.98 -16.54 -35.12
N PRO A 32 5.55 -15.49 -34.50
CA PRO A 32 6.66 -14.77 -35.10
C PRO A 32 7.95 -15.60 -35.05
N PRO A 33 8.87 -15.48 -36.04
CA PRO A 33 10.15 -16.19 -36.02
C PRO A 33 11.10 -15.64 -34.95
N SER A 34 11.87 -16.56 -34.37
CA SER A 34 12.90 -16.31 -33.35
C SER A 34 14.00 -15.35 -33.86
N PRO A 35 14.49 -14.40 -33.04
CA PRO A 35 15.64 -13.59 -33.42
C PRO A 35 16.94 -14.39 -33.37
N THR A 36 17.65 -14.37 -34.50
CA THR A 36 19.01 -14.88 -34.69
C THR A 36 20.02 -14.16 -33.81
N ARG A 37 20.92 -14.96 -33.21
CA ARG A 37 22.07 -14.57 -32.39
C ARG A 37 23.01 -13.65 -33.18
N GLY A 38 23.03 -12.36 -32.84
CA GLY A 38 24.03 -11.40 -33.32
C GLY A 38 25.07 -11.11 -32.24
N GLU A 39 26.31 -11.51 -32.47
CA GLU A 39 27.49 -10.98 -31.78
C GLU A 39 27.60 -9.48 -32.04
N GLY A 40 27.75 -8.68 -30.98
CA GLY A 40 27.82 -7.23 -31.08
C GLY A 40 28.39 -6.57 -29.84
N ALA A 41 29.71 -6.39 -29.85
CA ALA A 41 30.51 -5.33 -29.22
C ALA A 41 30.13 -4.82 -27.82
N VAL A 42 30.93 -5.23 -26.83
CA VAL A 42 31.02 -4.60 -25.50
C VAL A 42 31.63 -3.19 -25.67
N ARG A 43 30.81 -2.15 -25.47
CA ARG A 43 31.31 -0.77 -25.31
C ARG A 43 31.48 -0.47 -23.82
N HIS A 44 32.74 -0.39 -23.39
CA HIS A 44 33.12 0.11 -22.08
C HIS A 44 32.75 1.61 -21.99
N LEU A 45 31.79 1.94 -21.12
CA LEU A 45 31.51 3.32 -20.72
C LEU A 45 32.48 3.69 -19.59
N SER A 46 33.39 4.60 -19.93
CA SER A 46 34.35 5.25 -19.03
C SER A 46 33.59 6.08 -17.97
N LEU A 47 33.83 5.80 -16.69
CA LEU A 47 33.34 6.59 -15.57
C LEU A 47 34.41 7.65 -15.23
N SER A 48 34.07 8.93 -15.43
CA SER A 48 34.86 10.06 -14.94
C SER A 48 34.58 10.32 -13.45
N PRO A 49 35.60 10.63 -12.63
CA PRO A 49 35.40 10.96 -11.22
C PRO A 49 34.95 12.43 -11.02
N CYS A 50 33.89 12.63 -10.24
CA CYS A 50 33.43 13.95 -9.82
C CYS A 50 34.41 14.61 -8.84
N GLY A 51 34.69 15.89 -9.10
CA GLY A 51 35.64 16.74 -8.40
C GLY A 51 35.22 17.12 -6.98
N ARG A 52 36.26 17.34 -6.16
CA ARG A 52 36.24 17.67 -4.73
C ARG A 52 36.20 19.20 -4.56
N GLY A 53 35.06 19.75 -4.16
CA GLY A 53 34.92 21.18 -3.84
C GLY A 53 35.26 21.48 -2.37
N LYS A 54 36.28 22.33 -2.15
CA LYS A 54 36.60 22.96 -0.86
C LYS A 54 35.69 24.17 -0.63
N GLY A 55 35.19 24.35 0.59
CA GLY A 55 34.53 25.57 1.07
C GLY A 55 34.96 25.88 2.52
N PRO A 56 35.08 27.17 2.92
CA PRO A 56 35.89 27.60 4.06
C PRO A 56 35.13 27.79 5.39
N ALA A 57 35.94 28.00 6.43
CA ALA A 57 35.63 28.18 7.84
C ALA A 57 34.99 29.54 8.20
N ALA A 58 34.16 29.51 9.24
CA ALA A 58 33.81 30.57 10.20
C ALA A 58 33.03 29.89 11.34
N GLY A 59 33.16 30.17 12.63
CA GLY A 59 33.69 31.32 13.35
C GLY A 59 32.68 31.66 14.48
N GLY A 60 33.13 31.70 15.73
CA GLY A 60 32.46 32.45 16.82
C GLY A 60 31.47 31.70 17.71
N SER A 61 31.96 31.07 18.78
CA SER A 61 31.17 30.74 19.97
C SER A 61 31.25 31.90 20.97
N GLY A 62 30.23 32.74 21.02
CA GLY A 62 30.01 33.70 22.10
C GLY A 62 29.13 33.09 23.17
N LYS A 63 29.68 32.85 24.36
CA LYS A 63 28.94 32.41 25.56
C LYS A 63 28.72 33.65 26.43
N GLY A 64 27.49 34.14 26.48
CA GLY A 64 27.09 35.28 27.31
C GLY A 64 26.50 34.79 28.63
N GLU A 65 27.18 35.16 29.70
CA GLU A 65 26.78 35.08 31.10
C GLU A 65 25.60 36.04 31.39
N GLY A 66 24.71 35.71 32.34
CA GLY A 66 23.61 36.61 32.71
C GLY A 66 22.71 36.05 33.80
N ASP A 67 23.20 36.10 35.03
CA ASP A 67 22.56 35.72 36.28
C ASP A 67 21.66 36.85 36.84
N THR A 68 20.91 36.54 37.91
CA THR A 68 20.15 37.44 38.82
C THR A 68 18.78 37.95 38.31
N GLY A 69 17.73 38.08 39.12
CA GLY A 69 17.52 37.86 40.54
C GLY A 69 16.07 38.26 40.88
N TRP A 70 15.29 37.32 41.41
CA TRP A 70 13.93 37.57 41.89
C TRP A 70 14.01 38.31 43.24
N LYS A 71 13.61 39.58 43.27
CA LYS A 71 13.40 40.34 44.51
C LYS A 71 11.91 40.62 44.68
N LYS A 72 11.43 40.27 45.87
CA LYS A 72 10.10 40.53 46.42
C LYS A 72 9.98 41.98 46.87
N THR A 73 8.81 42.61 46.66
CA THR A 73 8.14 43.62 47.52
C THR A 73 6.89 44.09 46.75
N ALA A 74 5.66 43.80 47.18
CA ALA A 74 4.91 44.43 48.27
C ALA A 74 4.36 45.84 47.91
N ALA A 75 3.02 45.87 47.84
CA ALA A 75 2.13 46.90 48.38
C ALA A 75 1.95 48.25 47.64
N ALA A 76 0.66 48.48 47.31
CA ALA A 76 -0.16 49.59 47.81
C ALA A 76 -0.34 50.89 46.98
N LEU A 77 -1.63 51.13 46.69
CA LEU A 77 -2.41 52.39 46.73
C LEU A 77 -2.57 53.24 45.45
N LEU A 78 -3.83 53.20 44.98
CA LEU A 78 -4.75 54.31 44.68
C LEU A 78 -4.22 55.57 43.97
N ALA A 79 -4.66 55.77 42.72
CA ALA A 79 -4.99 57.09 42.19
C ALA A 79 -6.10 56.98 41.13
N LEU A 80 -7.23 57.64 41.42
CA LEU A 80 -8.41 57.79 40.58
C LEU A 80 -8.17 58.99 39.63
N THR A 81 -8.12 58.78 38.32
CA THR A 81 -8.31 59.84 37.31
C THR A 81 -9.31 59.38 36.25
N LEU A 82 -10.44 60.09 36.20
CA LEU A 82 -11.50 59.95 35.22
C LEU A 82 -11.10 60.64 33.89
N LEU A 83 -11.66 60.14 32.79
CA LEU A 83 -11.42 60.46 31.36
C LEU A 83 -10.28 59.68 30.67
N THR A 84 -10.49 58.38 30.48
CA THR A 84 -9.99 57.70 29.29
C THR A 84 -11.04 57.82 28.18
N PRO A 85 -10.73 58.36 26.99
CA PRO A 85 -11.63 58.14 25.85
C PRO A 85 -11.76 56.63 25.68
N LEU A 86 -12.95 56.15 25.28
CA LEU A 86 -13.11 54.79 24.76
C LEU A 86 -12.09 54.64 23.63
N ARG A 87 -10.90 54.16 23.98
CA ARG A 87 -9.94 53.65 23.03
C ARG A 87 -10.68 52.46 22.49
N ALA A 88 -11.25 52.63 21.30
CA ALA A 88 -11.80 51.55 20.53
C ALA A 88 -10.83 50.39 20.73
N LEU A 89 -11.28 49.35 21.43
CA LEU A 89 -10.61 48.08 21.42
C LEU A 89 -10.77 47.64 19.96
N ALA A 90 -9.91 48.19 19.10
CA ALA A 90 -9.38 47.45 17.99
C ALA A 90 -8.83 46.21 18.66
N GLN A 91 -9.71 45.22 18.78
CA GLN A 91 -9.35 43.84 18.95
C GLN A 91 -8.36 43.65 17.83
N GLN A 92 -7.08 43.71 18.19
CA GLN A 92 -6.04 43.21 17.35
C GLN A 92 -6.41 41.74 17.24
N THR A 93 -7.14 41.38 16.21
CA THR A 93 -7.17 40.01 15.71
C THR A 93 -5.74 39.79 15.28
N GLU A 94 -4.92 39.33 16.24
CA GLU A 94 -3.61 38.80 15.94
C GLU A 94 -3.85 37.79 14.81
N PRO A 95 -3.24 38.00 13.63
CA PRO A 95 -3.39 37.04 12.56
C PRO A 95 -3.03 35.68 13.13
N PRO A 96 -3.85 34.63 12.91
CA PRO A 96 -3.59 33.34 13.51
C PRO A 96 -2.13 32.96 13.25
N PRO A 97 -1.40 32.44 14.25
CA PRO A 97 -0.02 32.02 14.07
C PRO A 97 0.03 31.18 12.80
N ARG A 98 0.93 31.51 11.84
CA ARG A 98 1.10 30.69 10.63
C ARG A 98 1.33 29.27 11.10
N GLU A 99 0.32 28.43 10.93
CA GLU A 99 0.40 27.04 11.33
C GLU A 99 1.55 26.45 10.51
N ALA A 100 2.65 26.13 11.18
CA ALA A 100 3.76 25.46 10.54
C ALA A 100 3.17 24.25 9.81
N PRO A 101 3.61 23.95 8.56
CA PRO A 101 3.12 22.77 7.86
C PRO A 101 3.24 21.60 8.82
N ARG A 102 2.07 21.06 9.23
CA ARG A 102 2.01 19.90 10.11
C ARG A 102 2.96 18.87 9.48
N PRO A 103 3.89 18.27 10.24
CA PRO A 103 4.70 17.19 9.69
C PRO A 103 3.72 16.20 9.08
N GLU A 104 3.72 16.12 7.75
CA GLU A 104 3.01 15.07 7.05
C GLU A 104 3.73 13.81 7.49
N THR A 105 3.15 13.11 8.46
CA THR A 105 3.48 11.71 8.71
C THR A 105 3.57 11.06 7.33
N PRO A 106 4.54 10.19 7.03
CA PRO A 106 4.48 9.38 5.83
C PRO A 106 3.17 8.56 5.90
N ARG A 107 2.10 9.14 5.36
CA ARG A 107 0.81 8.49 5.25
C ARG A 107 1.01 7.62 4.04
N PHE A 108 1.17 6.32 4.26
CA PHE A 108 1.00 5.35 3.18
C PHE A 108 -0.26 5.76 2.41
N ASP A 109 -0.23 5.72 1.08
CA ASP A 109 -1.38 6.13 0.30
C ASP A 109 -2.61 5.32 0.74
N ALA A 110 -3.82 5.88 0.64
CA ALA A 110 -5.04 5.21 1.09
C ALA A 110 -5.21 3.80 0.46
N GLU A 111 -4.66 3.59 -0.74
CA GLU A 111 -4.60 2.26 -1.37
C GLU A 111 -3.73 1.27 -0.60
N GLU A 112 -2.54 1.69 -0.17
CA GLU A 112 -1.60 0.87 0.59
C GLU A 112 -2.15 0.57 1.98
N GLN A 113 -2.72 1.57 2.66
CA GLN A 113 -3.32 1.39 3.99
C GLN A 113 -4.40 0.30 4.00
N ARG A 114 -5.19 0.19 2.93
CA ARG A 114 -6.24 -0.84 2.81
C ARG A 114 -5.68 -2.27 2.68
N LEU A 115 -4.46 -2.42 2.19
CA LEU A 115 -3.80 -3.72 2.02
C LEU A 115 -3.02 -4.16 3.26
N LEU A 116 -2.75 -3.27 4.20
CA LEU A 116 -2.00 -3.61 5.42
C LEU A 116 -2.67 -4.74 6.22
N GLY A 117 -1.83 -5.54 6.89
CA GLY A 117 -2.23 -6.62 7.79
C GLY A 117 -1.78 -8.01 7.33
N ASP A 118 -2.30 -9.02 8.02
CA ASP A 118 -2.03 -10.44 7.78
C ASP A 118 -3.04 -11.08 6.82
N TRP A 119 -2.49 -11.84 5.87
CA TRP A 119 -3.22 -12.45 4.77
C TRP A 119 -2.87 -13.93 4.66
N ARG A 120 -3.88 -14.78 4.67
CA ARG A 120 -3.71 -16.19 4.33
C ARG A 120 -3.86 -16.37 2.82
N ILE A 121 -2.91 -17.05 2.20
CA ILE A 121 -3.00 -17.42 0.78
C ILE A 121 -3.92 -18.64 0.66
N THR A 122 -4.85 -18.58 -0.29
CA THR A 122 -5.84 -19.64 -0.57
C THR A 122 -5.74 -20.20 -1.98
N GLY A 123 -5.15 -19.45 -2.90
CA GLY A 123 -4.87 -19.92 -4.25
C GLY A 123 -3.67 -19.22 -4.87
N VAL A 124 -2.88 -19.96 -5.64
CA VAL A 124 -1.66 -19.52 -6.31
C VAL A 124 -1.75 -19.92 -7.78
N ALA A 125 -1.55 -18.95 -8.67
CA ALA A 125 -1.61 -19.14 -10.12
C ALA A 125 -2.88 -19.89 -10.59
N GLY A 126 -4.03 -19.53 -10.01
CA GLY A 126 -5.33 -20.14 -10.35
C GLY A 126 -5.63 -21.49 -9.68
N HIS A 127 -4.72 -22.05 -8.90
CA HIS A 127 -4.89 -23.34 -8.23
C HIS A 127 -5.05 -23.16 -6.71
N PRO A 128 -5.85 -24.00 -6.01
CA PRO A 128 -5.87 -24.02 -4.56
C PRO A 128 -4.48 -24.29 -3.98
N THR A 129 -4.20 -23.72 -2.80
CA THR A 129 -2.97 -24.03 -2.08
C THR A 129 -2.92 -25.49 -1.64
N VAL A 130 -1.72 -26.05 -1.56
CA VAL A 130 -1.47 -27.38 -0.98
C VAL A 130 -2.06 -27.44 0.44
N PRO A 131 -2.87 -28.47 0.77
CA PRO A 131 -3.44 -28.64 2.11
C PRO A 131 -2.37 -28.63 3.20
N GLY A 132 -2.64 -27.91 4.30
CA GLY A 132 -1.69 -27.79 5.42
C GLY A 132 -0.43 -26.98 5.12
N SER A 133 -0.34 -26.27 3.98
CA SER A 133 0.83 -25.43 3.68
C SER A 133 0.91 -24.18 4.55
N HIS A 134 -0.22 -23.70 5.10
CA HIS A 134 -0.30 -22.46 5.89
C HIS A 134 0.38 -21.26 5.21
N ALA A 135 0.34 -21.20 3.87
CA ALA A 135 0.93 -20.11 3.11
C ALA A 135 0.26 -18.78 3.46
N ARG A 136 1.08 -17.75 3.69
CA ARG A 136 0.63 -16.45 4.22
C ARG A 136 1.56 -15.31 3.83
N LEU A 137 1.01 -14.11 3.79
CA LEU A 137 1.70 -12.85 3.55
C LEU A 137 1.31 -11.84 4.63
N LYS A 138 2.23 -10.97 4.99
CA LYS A 138 2.01 -9.80 5.83
C LYS A 138 2.49 -8.58 5.08
N LEU A 139 1.62 -7.57 5.00
CA LEU A 139 1.91 -6.27 4.41
C LEU A 139 1.95 -5.25 5.55
N GLU A 140 3.12 -4.65 5.77
CA GLU A 140 3.39 -3.75 6.89
C GLU A 140 4.26 -2.57 6.43
N GLY A 141 3.66 -1.37 6.42
CA GLY A 141 4.21 -0.24 5.67
C GLY A 141 4.59 -0.68 4.26
N LEU A 142 5.83 -0.38 3.83
CA LEU A 142 6.36 -0.75 2.51
C LEU A 142 6.98 -2.16 2.45
N ARG A 143 6.80 -2.99 3.48
CA ARG A 143 7.42 -4.32 3.58
C ARG A 143 6.41 -5.43 3.35
N ILE A 144 6.83 -6.41 2.56
CA ILE A 144 6.14 -7.68 2.39
C ILE A 144 6.96 -8.76 3.07
N SER A 145 6.31 -9.57 3.89
CA SER A 145 6.92 -10.76 4.51
C SER A 145 5.94 -11.92 4.49
N GLY A 146 6.39 -13.14 4.75
CA GLY A 146 5.47 -14.27 4.82
C GLY A 146 6.12 -15.63 4.75
N TYR A 147 5.28 -16.62 4.43
CA TYR A 147 5.66 -18.01 4.26
C TYR A 147 4.97 -18.58 3.03
N THR A 148 5.73 -19.18 2.12
CA THR A 148 5.25 -19.71 0.83
C THR A 148 4.51 -21.06 0.95
N GLY A 149 4.63 -21.69 2.12
CA GLY A 149 4.35 -23.11 2.33
C GLY A 149 5.61 -23.95 2.49
N CYS A 150 6.76 -23.48 1.98
CA CYS A 150 8.06 -24.13 2.13
C CYS A 150 9.11 -23.22 2.78
N ASN A 151 9.29 -22.00 2.26
CA ASN A 151 10.26 -21.04 2.76
C ASN A 151 9.61 -19.79 3.33
N ALA A 152 10.34 -19.12 4.21
CA ALA A 152 10.03 -17.73 4.57
C ALA A 152 10.40 -16.82 3.40
N LEU A 153 9.61 -15.77 3.19
CA LEU A 153 9.84 -14.74 2.18
C LEU A 153 9.87 -13.34 2.81
N GLY A 154 10.61 -12.45 2.19
CA GLY A 154 10.68 -11.04 2.58
C GLY A 154 11.05 -10.15 1.41
N GLY A 155 10.64 -8.89 1.46
CA GLY A 155 10.98 -7.89 0.45
C GLY A 155 10.28 -6.56 0.70
N ASN A 156 10.38 -5.68 -0.28
CA ASN A 156 9.63 -4.44 -0.31
C ASN A 156 8.54 -4.52 -1.38
N TYR A 157 7.46 -3.79 -1.16
CA TYR A 157 6.41 -3.63 -2.15
C TYR A 157 5.96 -2.17 -2.22
N ARG A 158 5.23 -1.85 -3.28
CA ARG A 158 4.54 -0.57 -3.42
C ARG A 158 3.20 -0.79 -4.11
N VAL A 159 2.22 0.03 -3.74
CA VAL A 159 0.92 0.09 -4.39
C VAL A 159 0.80 1.43 -5.09
N GLU A 160 0.62 1.42 -6.41
CA GLU A 160 0.42 2.64 -7.18
C GLU A 160 -0.62 2.40 -8.28
N ARG A 161 -1.63 3.28 -8.32
CA ARG A 161 -2.68 3.28 -9.36
C ARG A 161 -3.40 1.93 -9.45
N GLY A 162 -3.70 1.30 -8.31
CA GLY A 162 -4.36 -0.01 -8.26
C GLY A 162 -3.48 -1.21 -8.62
N TYR A 163 -2.15 -1.06 -8.67
CA TYR A 163 -1.22 -2.17 -8.89
C TYR A 163 -0.23 -2.31 -7.74
N LEU A 164 0.00 -3.55 -7.32
CA LEU A 164 1.06 -3.94 -6.41
C LEU A 164 2.28 -4.38 -7.22
N THR A 165 3.44 -3.82 -6.92
CA THR A 165 4.72 -4.25 -7.48
C THR A 165 5.68 -4.55 -6.35
N THR A 166 6.37 -5.69 -6.41
CA THR A 166 7.46 -5.98 -5.45
C THR A 166 8.79 -5.48 -6.02
N GLY A 167 9.70 -5.04 -5.16
CA GLY A 167 11.08 -4.68 -5.54
C GLY A 167 11.98 -5.90 -5.74
N GLY A 168 11.40 -7.07 -6.03
CA GLY A 168 12.00 -8.37 -5.81
C GLY A 168 11.77 -8.87 -4.39
N VAL A 169 11.61 -10.18 -4.25
CA VAL A 169 11.49 -10.87 -2.96
C VAL A 169 12.65 -11.84 -2.78
N ILE A 170 13.12 -11.95 -1.54
CA ILE A 170 14.10 -12.94 -1.12
C ILE A 170 13.41 -14.05 -0.35
N THR A 171 13.94 -15.26 -0.44
CA THR A 171 13.45 -16.41 0.32
C THR A 171 14.59 -17.16 1.00
N THR A 172 14.26 -17.90 2.05
CA THR A 172 15.15 -18.97 2.52
C THR A 172 15.23 -20.09 1.48
N ARG A 173 16.13 -21.06 1.68
CA ARG A 173 16.28 -22.24 0.82
C ARG A 173 16.33 -23.51 1.65
N ARG A 174 15.16 -24.10 1.90
CA ARG A 174 15.02 -25.46 2.45
C ARG A 174 14.36 -26.39 1.44
N ALA A 175 14.59 -27.68 1.60
CA ALA A 175 13.86 -28.71 0.86
C ALA A 175 12.49 -28.97 1.53
N CYS A 176 11.47 -29.19 0.70
CA CYS A 176 10.13 -29.60 1.08
C CYS A 176 9.62 -30.65 0.09
N SER A 177 8.35 -31.06 0.20
CA SER A 177 7.73 -31.89 -0.83
C SER A 177 7.69 -31.17 -2.18
N ALA A 178 7.72 -31.94 -3.27
CA ALA A 178 7.66 -31.40 -4.63
C ALA A 178 6.43 -30.51 -4.87
N ALA A 179 5.30 -30.82 -4.23
CA ALA A 179 4.09 -30.00 -4.32
C ALA A 179 4.28 -28.60 -3.72
N LEU A 180 4.89 -28.50 -2.54
CA LEU A 180 5.17 -27.22 -1.88
C LEU A 180 6.21 -26.40 -2.66
N MET A 181 7.24 -27.06 -3.21
CA MET A 181 8.24 -26.39 -4.04
C MET A 181 7.64 -25.83 -5.33
N ARG A 182 6.73 -26.56 -5.99
CA ARG A 182 6.00 -26.03 -7.16
C ARG A 182 5.10 -24.85 -6.81
N GLN A 183 4.38 -24.93 -5.68
CA GLN A 183 3.56 -23.82 -5.20
C GLN A 183 4.41 -22.57 -4.94
N GLU A 184 5.55 -22.74 -4.26
CA GLU A 184 6.49 -21.65 -4.00
C GLU A 184 6.99 -21.02 -5.30
N ALA A 185 7.47 -21.82 -6.26
CA ALA A 185 7.94 -21.30 -7.54
C ALA A 185 6.86 -20.50 -8.27
N ALA A 186 5.60 -20.98 -8.26
CA ALA A 186 4.47 -20.28 -8.86
C ALA A 186 4.12 -18.97 -8.12
N LEU A 187 4.21 -18.96 -6.78
CA LEU A 187 3.98 -17.76 -5.98
C LEU A 187 5.06 -16.71 -6.25
N LEU A 188 6.33 -17.09 -6.27
CA LEU A 188 7.44 -16.18 -6.53
C LEU A 188 7.37 -15.61 -7.96
N ALA A 189 7.05 -16.46 -8.95
CA ALA A 189 6.85 -16.01 -10.33
C ALA A 189 5.70 -15.00 -10.47
N LEU A 190 4.66 -15.07 -9.62
CA LEU A 190 3.60 -14.06 -9.57
C LEU A 190 4.05 -12.78 -8.88
N LEU A 191 4.75 -12.87 -7.75
CA LEU A 191 5.22 -11.70 -6.99
C LEU A 191 6.26 -10.87 -7.76
N ASP A 192 6.97 -11.49 -8.71
CA ASP A 192 7.91 -10.81 -9.63
C ASP A 192 7.19 -9.98 -10.73
N GLN A 193 5.86 -10.10 -10.83
CA GLN A 193 5.06 -9.34 -11.78
C GLN A 193 4.49 -8.07 -11.15
N ARG A 194 4.04 -7.16 -12.01
CA ARG A 194 3.11 -6.09 -11.64
C ARG A 194 1.71 -6.68 -11.52
N LEU A 195 1.13 -6.66 -10.33
CA LEU A 195 -0.13 -7.32 -10.01
C LEU A 195 -1.27 -6.31 -9.89
N ALA A 196 -2.35 -6.47 -10.65
CA ALA A 196 -3.55 -5.68 -10.48
C ALA A 196 -4.24 -6.05 -9.16
N VAL A 197 -4.62 -5.04 -8.38
CA VAL A 197 -5.19 -5.20 -7.04
C VAL A 197 -6.71 -5.11 -7.11
N GLN A 198 -7.39 -6.15 -6.62
CA GLN A 198 -8.83 -6.13 -6.41
C GLN A 198 -9.14 -6.61 -5.00
N GLN A 199 -9.64 -5.71 -4.16
CA GLN A 199 -10.01 -6.02 -2.78
C GLN A 199 -11.52 -5.93 -2.61
N SER A 200 -12.12 -6.93 -1.97
CA SER A 200 -13.53 -6.93 -1.58
C SER A 200 -13.69 -6.42 -0.14
N HIS A 201 -14.84 -5.81 0.16
CA HIS A 201 -15.25 -5.46 1.52
C HIS A 201 -15.29 -6.66 2.48
N ARG A 202 -15.37 -7.90 1.97
CA ARG A 202 -15.39 -9.13 2.79
C ARG A 202 -13.99 -9.68 3.14
N GLY A 203 -12.94 -8.85 3.05
CA GLY A 203 -11.59 -9.26 3.40
C GLY A 203 -10.95 -10.25 2.43
N ARG A 204 -11.41 -10.30 1.17
CA ARG A 204 -10.75 -11.05 0.09
C ARG A 204 -9.89 -10.10 -0.75
N LEU A 205 -8.65 -10.49 -1.01
CA LEU A 205 -7.72 -9.79 -1.88
C LEU A 205 -7.37 -10.70 -3.06
N LEU A 206 -7.58 -10.19 -4.27
CA LEU A 206 -7.22 -10.83 -5.52
C LEU A 206 -6.13 -10.01 -6.19
N LEU A 207 -4.99 -10.65 -6.45
CA LEU A 207 -3.87 -10.07 -7.17
C LEU A 207 -3.75 -10.78 -8.52
N THR A 208 -3.77 -10.04 -9.62
CA THR A 208 -3.81 -10.60 -10.98
C THR A 208 -2.57 -10.20 -11.77
N GLY A 209 -1.82 -11.18 -12.26
CA GLY A 209 -0.65 -10.99 -13.11
C GLY A 209 -0.96 -10.88 -14.61
N ARG A 210 0.07 -10.74 -15.43
CA ARG A 210 -0.05 -10.50 -16.89
C ARG A 210 -0.68 -11.66 -17.66
N ASP A 211 -0.58 -12.89 -17.14
CA ASP A 211 -1.09 -14.11 -17.78
C ASP A 211 -2.50 -14.50 -17.29
N ALA A 212 -3.25 -13.56 -16.71
CA ALA A 212 -4.48 -13.82 -15.95
C ALA A 212 -4.33 -14.81 -14.78
N LYS A 213 -3.08 -15.17 -14.42
CA LYS A 213 -2.78 -15.96 -13.23
C LYS A 213 -3.05 -15.11 -11.99
N THR A 214 -3.75 -15.71 -11.03
CA THR A 214 -4.21 -15.00 -9.83
C THR A 214 -3.57 -15.54 -8.56
N LEU A 215 -3.27 -14.65 -7.63
CA LEU A 215 -2.99 -14.94 -6.24
C LEU A 215 -4.22 -14.52 -5.41
N VAL A 216 -4.83 -15.47 -4.69
CA VAL A 216 -6.04 -15.26 -3.91
C VAL A 216 -5.69 -15.30 -2.43
N LEU A 217 -5.99 -14.22 -1.72
CA LEU A 217 -5.75 -14.09 -0.30
C LEU A 217 -7.03 -13.73 0.45
N VAL A 218 -7.07 -14.14 1.71
CA VAL A 218 -8.11 -13.76 2.65
C VAL A 218 -7.47 -13.18 3.90
N ARG A 219 -8.07 -12.10 4.42
CA ARG A 219 -7.61 -11.42 5.63
C ARG A 219 -7.71 -12.38 6.80
N THR A 220 -6.63 -12.50 7.56
CA THR A 220 -6.65 -13.23 8.83
C THR A 220 -7.25 -12.29 9.88
N PRO A 221 -8.34 -12.67 10.57
CA PRO A 221 -8.82 -11.91 11.72
C PRO A 221 -7.75 -11.96 12.82
N GLU A 222 -7.52 -10.83 13.49
CA GLU A 222 -6.68 -10.78 14.69
C GLU A 222 -7.32 -11.55 15.86
#